data_AF-M1CRB3-F1
#
_entry.id   AF-M1CRB3-F1
#
_cell.length_a   1.000
_cell.length_b   1.000
_cell.length_c   1.000
_cell.angle_alpha   90.00
_cell.angle_beta   90.00
_cell.angle_gamma   90.00
#
_symmetry.space_group_name_H-M   'P 1'
#
loop_
_entity.id
_entity.type
_entity.pdbx_description
1 polymer ?
#
loop_
_entity_poly.entity_id
_entity_poly.type
_entity_poly.pdbx_seq_one_letter_code
_entity_poly.pdbx_strand_id
1 'polypeptide(L)'
;MQGGADHIVLKNLDTDSIRIISSVLGQSIALDYFVSQVDGMVEEFAGINREMEKTGTFTMTRKKLFQLVGKANSNIADVILKVGIFER
;
A
#
# COMPACT_ATOMS: atom_id res chain seq x y z
N MET A 1 -24.88 1.96 26.58
CA MET A 1 -24.90 1.71 25.13
C MET A 1 -24.11 0.43 24.88
N GLN A 2 -24.61 -0.49 24.07
CA GLN A 2 -23.86 -1.68 23.64
C GLN A 2 -23.12 -1.33 22.34
N GLY A 3 -21.83 -1.68 22.24
CA GLY A 3 -21.04 -1.54 21.01
C GLY A 3 -21.56 -2.42 19.87
N GLY A 4 -21.20 -2.08 18.64
CA GLY A 4 -21.59 -2.78 17.41
C GLY A 4 -20.49 -2.71 16.35
N ALA A 5 -20.76 -3.22 15.15
CA ALA A 5 -19.76 -3.29 14.07
C ALA A 5 -19.17 -1.92 13.72
N ASP A 6 -19.99 -0.86 13.79
CA ASP A 6 -19.61 0.50 13.39
C ASP A 6 -19.37 1.46 14.58
N HIS A 7 -19.51 0.98 15.81
CA HIS A 7 -19.35 1.83 17.00
C HIS A 7 -18.74 1.09 18.18
N ILE A 8 -17.67 1.68 18.73
CA ILE A 8 -17.03 1.23 19.95
C ILE A 8 -17.47 2.09 21.13
N VAL A 9 -17.80 1.44 22.25
CA VAL A 9 -18.09 2.12 23.51
C VAL A 9 -16.83 2.14 24.34
N LEU A 10 -16.33 3.34 24.62
CA LEU A 10 -15.14 3.55 25.44
C LEU A 10 -15.55 3.90 26.86
N LYS A 11 -14.82 3.34 27.84
CA LYS A 11 -15.06 3.65 29.26
C LYS A 11 -14.67 5.10 29.58
N ASN A 12 -13.56 5.57 29.01
CA ASN A 12 -13.09 6.95 29.03
C ASN A 12 -12.54 7.29 27.64
N LEU A 13 -12.74 8.52 27.18
CA LEU A 13 -12.18 9.07 25.95
C LEU A 13 -11.59 10.45 26.25
N ASP A 14 -10.27 10.53 26.30
CA ASP A 14 -9.51 11.76 26.49
C ASP A 14 -8.64 12.06 25.25
N THR A 15 -7.98 13.21 25.25
CA THR A 15 -7.16 13.67 24.12
C THR A 15 -6.02 12.71 23.78
N ASP A 16 -5.44 12.05 24.79
CA ASP A 16 -4.36 11.07 24.59
C ASP A 16 -4.89 9.79 23.93
N SER A 17 -6.05 9.33 24.38
CA SER A 17 -6.76 8.20 23.78
C SER A 17 -7.10 8.47 22.31
N ILE A 18 -7.60 9.68 21.99
CA ILE A 18 -7.86 10.11 20.61
C ILE A 18 -6.57 10.07 19.80
N ARG A 19 -5.47 10.62 20.33
CA ARG A 19 -4.19 10.67 19.63
C ARG A 19 -3.66 9.27 19.29
N ILE A 20 -3.76 8.33 20.23
CA ILE A 20 -3.32 6.93 20.02
C ILE A 20 -4.20 6.27 18.95
N ILE A 21 -5.53 6.37 19.07
CA ILE A 21 -6.46 5.78 18.09
C ILE A 21 -6.20 6.36 16.69
N SER A 22 -6.09 7.68 16.57
CA SER A 22 -5.79 8.34 15.29
C SER A 22 -4.45 7.91 14.71
N SER A 23 -3.42 7.73 15.55
CA SER A 23 -2.10 7.25 15.09
C SER A 23 -2.20 5.83 14.54
N VAL A 24 -2.80 4.90 15.29
CA VAL A 24 -2.91 3.49 14.88
C VAL A 24 -3.77 3.35 13.62
N LEU A 25 -4.87 4.09 13.51
CA LEU A 25 -5.70 4.10 12.30
C LEU A 25 -4.95 4.68 11.10
N GLY A 26 -4.25 5.81 11.27
CA GLY A 26 -3.46 6.42 10.20
C GLY A 26 -2.35 5.48 9.70
N GLN A 27 -1.70 4.75 10.61
CA GLN A 27 -0.70 3.74 10.27
C GLN A 27 -1.31 2.56 9.52
N SER A 28 -2.46 2.07 9.97
CA SER A 28 -3.15 0.94 9.32
C SER A 28 -3.57 1.28 7.89
N ILE A 29 -4.17 2.46 7.69
CA ILE A 29 -4.55 2.95 6.35
C ILE A 29 -3.32 3.14 5.45
N ALA A 30 -2.23 3.68 6.00
CA ALA A 30 -0.99 3.83 5.25
C ALA A 30 -0.45 2.46 4.80
N LEU A 31 -0.46 1.45 5.68
CA LEU A 31 -0.04 0.09 5.36
C LEU A 31 -0.91 -0.53 4.28
N ASP A 32 -2.24 -0.47 4.42
CA ASP A 32 -3.19 -1.01 3.43
C ASP A 32 -2.99 -0.39 2.05
N TYR A 33 -2.75 0.92 2.01
CA TYR A 33 -2.42 1.63 0.77
C TYR A 33 -1.13 1.09 0.12
N PHE A 34 -0.07 0.83 0.90
CA PHE A 34 1.17 0.27 0.36
C PHE A 34 1.01 -1.15 -0.15
N VAL A 35 0.29 -2.00 0.58
CA VAL A 35 -0.01 -3.36 0.15
C VAL A 35 -0.76 -3.33 -1.18
N SER A 36 -1.79 -2.50 -1.29
CA SER A 36 -2.55 -2.31 -2.54
C SER A 36 -1.67 -1.85 -3.72
N GLN A 37 -0.73 -0.94 -3.47
CA GLN A 37 0.21 -0.49 -4.51
C GLN A 37 1.18 -1.58 -4.96
N VAL A 38 1.65 -2.43 -4.05
CA VAL A 38 2.52 -3.58 -4.36
C VAL A 38 1.75 -4.65 -5.11
N ASP A 39 0.54 -5.00 -4.66
CA ASP A 39 -0.30 -6.00 -5.33
C ASP A 39 -0.59 -5.62 -6.78
N GLY A 40 -0.97 -4.36 -7.03
CA GLY A 40 -1.22 -3.88 -8.40
C GLY A 40 0.04 -3.88 -9.28
N MET A 41 1.23 -3.79 -8.69
CA MET A 41 2.50 -3.93 -9.43
C MET A 41 2.77 -5.38 -9.78
N VAL A 42 2.60 -6.29 -8.82
CA VAL A 42 2.77 -7.74 -9.01
C VAL A 42 1.81 -8.23 -10.09
N GLU A 43 0.55 -7.78 -10.08
CA GLU A 43 -0.44 -8.13 -11.10
C GLU A 43 0.00 -7.67 -12.50
N GLU A 44 0.52 -6.45 -12.63
CA GLU A 44 1.00 -5.91 -13.90
C GLU A 44 2.20 -6.71 -14.44
N PHE A 45 3.16 -7.05 -13.58
CA PHE A 45 4.29 -7.92 -13.94
C PHE A 45 3.86 -9.35 -14.27
N ALA A 46 2.88 -9.91 -13.56
CA ALA A 46 2.34 -11.23 -13.85
C ALA A 46 1.67 -11.26 -15.23
N GLY A 47 0.93 -10.20 -15.59
CA GLY A 47 0.35 -10.04 -16.92
C GLY A 47 1.41 -9.99 -18.01
N ILE A 48 2.48 -9.22 -17.80
CA ILE A 48 3.64 -9.16 -18.70
C ILE A 48 4.28 -10.53 -18.87
N ASN A 49 4.55 -11.23 -17.77
CA ASN A 49 5.19 -12.55 -17.79
C ASN A 49 4.35 -13.57 -18.53
N ARG A 50 3.02 -13.54 -18.35
CA ARG A 50 2.10 -14.44 -19.05
C ARG A 50 2.06 -14.21 -20.55
N GLU A 51 2.08 -12.96 -20.99
CA GLU A 51 2.10 -12.65 -22.43
C GLU A 51 3.48 -12.96 -23.05
N MET A 52 4.55 -12.71 -22.30
CA MET A 52 5.90 -13.08 -22.70
C MET A 52 6.08 -14.59 -22.79
N GLU A 53 5.52 -15.38 -21.87
CA GLU A 53 5.54 -16.85 -21.90
C GLU A 53 4.89 -17.40 -23.18
N LYS A 54 3.76 -16.82 -23.60
CA LYS A 54 3.04 -17.25 -24.81
C LYS A 54 3.77 -16.88 -26.10
N THR A 55 4.34 -15.68 -26.15
CA THR A 55 4.88 -15.09 -27.38
C THR A 55 6.40 -15.29 -27.52
N GLY A 56 7.08 -15.64 -26.42
CA GLY A 56 8.54 -15.66 -26.32
C GLY A 56 9.20 -14.29 -26.40
N THR A 57 8.44 -13.19 -26.49
CA THR A 57 8.97 -11.85 -26.73
C THR A 57 8.37 -10.85 -25.75
N PHE A 58 9.23 -10.09 -25.08
CA PHE A 58 8.80 -8.94 -24.30
C PHE A 58 8.46 -7.77 -25.23
N THR A 59 7.17 -7.41 -25.30
CA THR A 59 6.70 -6.26 -26.09
C THR A 59 5.92 -5.27 -25.22
N MET A 60 6.34 -4.01 -25.24
CA MET A 60 5.68 -2.93 -24.51
C MET A 60 5.98 -1.58 -25.17
N THR A 61 5.04 -0.63 -25.07
CA THR A 61 5.30 0.73 -25.54
C THR A 61 6.28 1.44 -24.62
N ARG A 62 7.15 2.29 -25.19
CA ARG A 62 8.13 3.07 -24.42
C ARG A 62 7.49 3.89 -23.28
N LYS A 63 6.30 4.45 -23.53
CA LYS A 63 5.54 5.19 -22.50
C LYS A 63 5.15 4.30 -21.33
N LYS A 64 4.62 3.11 -21.60
CA LYS A 64 4.20 2.17 -20.55
C LYS A 64 5.40 1.64 -19.76
N LEU A 65 6.53 1.40 -20.44
CA LEU A 65 7.79 1.05 -19.76
C LEU A 65 8.22 2.13 -18.76
N PHE A 66 8.24 3.40 -19.16
CA PHE A 66 8.61 4.49 -18.26
C PHE A 66 7.63 4.67 -17.11
N GLN A 67 6.33 4.49 -17.34
CA GLN A 67 5.33 4.54 -16.28
C GLN A 67 5.53 3.41 -15.27
N LEU A 68 5.80 2.19 -15.74
CA LEU A 68 6.02 1.02 -14.90
C LEU A 68 7.30 1.14 -14.08
N VAL A 69 8.41 1.58 -14.69
CA VAL A 69 9.67 1.85 -13.98
C VAL A 69 9.52 3.00 -12.97
N GLY A 70 8.82 4.07 -13.37
CA GLY A 70 8.54 5.20 -12.47
C GLY A 70 7.72 4.78 -11.25
N LYS A 71 6.66 4.00 -11.47
CA LYS A 71 5.82 3.46 -10.40
C LYS A 71 6.60 2.50 -9.48
N ALA A 72 7.44 1.64 -10.05
CA ALA A 72 8.36 0.78 -9.29
C ALA A 72 9.28 1.58 -8.37
N ASN A 73 9.93 2.60 -8.91
CA ASN A 73 10.85 3.44 -8.14
C ASN A 73 10.15 4.25 -7.05
N SER A 74 8.96 4.81 -7.34
CA SER A 74 8.17 5.53 -6.34
C SER A 74 7.71 4.61 -5.20
N ASN A 75 7.24 3.41 -5.52
CA ASN A 75 6.82 2.45 -4.49
C ASN A 75 8.01 2.03 -3.60
N ILE A 76 9.19 1.77 -4.19
CA ILE A 76 10.41 1.46 -3.43
C ILE A 76 10.81 2.64 -2.54
N ALA A 77 10.78 3.87 -3.07
CA ALA A 77 11.08 5.06 -2.28
C ALA A 77 10.12 5.24 -1.11
N ASP A 78 8.81 5.04 -1.34
CA ASP A 78 7.80 5.12 -0.30
C ASP A 78 7.98 4.07 0.79
N VAL A 79 8.30 2.82 0.41
CA VAL A 79 8.60 1.73 1.35
C VAL A 79 9.87 2.03 2.15
N ILE A 80 10.96 2.47 1.49
CA ILE A 80 12.23 2.81 2.17
C ILE A 80 12.03 3.96 3.16
N LEU A 81 11.36 5.03 2.71
CA LEU A 81 11.15 6.22 3.53
C LEU A 81 10.23 5.92 4.71
N LYS A 82 9.18 5.11 4.54
CA LYS A 82 8.16 4.93 5.59
C LYS A 82 8.39 3.71 6.47
N VAL A 83 8.84 2.56 5.93
CA VAL A 83 9.18 1.39 6.76
C VAL A 83 10.38 1.68 7.66
N GLY A 84 11.39 2.43 7.17
CA GLY A 84 12.50 2.91 8.00
C GLY A 84 12.10 3.93 9.08
N ILE A 85 10.94 4.59 8.94
CA ILE A 85 10.37 5.48 9.97
C ILE A 85 9.55 4.70 11.00
N PHE A 86 9.01 3.53 10.66
CA PHE A 86 8.25 2.66 11.57
C PHE A 86 9.12 1.79 12.49
N GLU A 87 10.45 1.78 12.33
CA GLU A 87 11.38 1.08 13.24
C GLU A 87 11.73 1.88 14.52
N ARG A 88 11.07 3.01 14.81
CA ARG A 88 11.34 3.84 15.99
C ARG A 88 10.21 3.92 17.00
#